data_AF-A0AAP0LZK2-F1
#
_entry.id   AF-A0AAP0LZK2-F1
#
_cell.length_a   1.000
_cell.length_b   1.000
_cell.length_c   1.000
_cell.angle_alpha   90.00
_cell.angle_beta   90.00
_cell.angle_gamma   90.00
#
_symmetry.space_group_name_H-M   'P 1'
#
loop_
_entity.id
_entity.type
_entity.pdbx_description
1 polymer ?
#
loop_
_entity_poly.entity_id
_entity_poly.type
_entity_poly.pdbx_seq_one_letter_code
_entity_poly.pdbx_strand_id
1 'polypeptide(L)'
;MLFFPSSRKSNYTGEIDYLLGRNLIENLTVLRVEIHIQFRHVPGNIYHESFGHNIDLATNELILRDVLDEAIPVRVNNKVPGLSLQLDASELNLLYKAKYNVEVPDSYEHLLLDVVNGDNHLFMRSDLLHGIF
;
A
#
# COMPACT_ATOMS: atom_id res chain seq x y z
N MET A 1 1.91 10.28 -14.17
CA MET A 1 0.68 10.61 -13.42
C MET A 1 -0.44 9.76 -13.99
N LEU A 2 -0.68 8.58 -13.40
CA LEU A 2 -1.74 7.67 -13.83
C LEU A 2 -2.96 7.94 -12.94
N PHE A 3 -4.00 8.53 -13.51
CA PHE A 3 -5.31 8.64 -12.89
C PHE A 3 -6.12 7.41 -13.29
N PHE A 4 -6.55 6.61 -12.31
CA PHE A 4 -7.51 5.53 -12.55
C PHE A 4 -8.91 6.00 -12.14
N PRO A 5 -9.92 5.87 -13.01
CA PRO A 5 -11.29 6.24 -12.67
C PRO A 5 -11.87 5.28 -11.64
N SER A 6 -12.49 5.87 -10.62
CA SER A 6 -13.29 5.14 -9.63
C SER A 6 -14.53 4.56 -10.32
N SER A 7 -14.68 3.23 -10.30
CA SER A 7 -15.92 2.53 -9.92
C SER A 7 -15.99 1.13 -10.56
N ARG A 8 -15.68 0.10 -9.76
CA ARG A 8 -16.45 -1.14 -9.69
C ARG A 8 -16.44 -1.60 -8.24
N LYS A 9 -17.62 -1.77 -7.64
CA LYS A 9 -17.78 -2.42 -6.34
C LYS A 9 -17.32 -3.87 -6.46
N SER A 10 -16.05 -4.10 -6.16
CA SER A 10 -15.49 -5.42 -5.92
C SER A 10 -15.84 -5.86 -4.51
N ASN A 11 -16.04 -7.17 -4.29
CA ASN A 11 -16.44 -7.75 -3.01
C ASN A 11 -15.37 -7.65 -1.89
N TYR A 12 -14.34 -6.82 -2.09
CA TYR A 12 -13.32 -6.44 -1.12
C TYR A 12 -13.58 -4.98 -0.74
N THR A 13 -14.43 -4.74 0.26
CA THR A 13 -14.72 -3.38 0.70
C THR A 13 -13.72 -3.00 1.80
N GLY A 14 -12.46 -2.86 1.39
CA GLY A 14 -11.49 -2.01 2.08
C GLY A 14 -11.57 -0.60 1.49
N GLU A 15 -11.36 0.41 2.32
CA GLU A 15 -11.16 1.78 1.85
C GLU A 15 -9.76 1.85 1.23
N ILE A 16 -9.67 2.37 -0.01
CA ILE A 16 -8.39 2.60 -0.68
C ILE A 16 -8.14 4.11 -0.64
N ASP A 17 -7.22 4.51 0.23
CA ASP A 17 -6.81 5.90 0.35
C ASP A 17 -5.50 6.14 -0.38
N TYR A 18 -5.49 7.20 -1.20
CA TYR A 18 -4.29 7.69 -1.86
C TYR A 18 -3.76 8.88 -1.07
N LEU A 19 -2.63 8.70 -0.39
CA LEU A 19 -1.99 9.76 0.37
C LEU A 19 -0.82 10.34 -0.44
N LEU A 20 -1.01 11.55 -0.96
CA LEU A 20 0.09 12.35 -1.51
C LEU A 20 0.66 13.25 -0.41
N GLY A 21 1.75 12.81 0.20
CA GLY A 21 2.46 13.57 1.22
C GLY A 21 3.64 14.35 0.63
N ARG A 22 3.85 15.60 1.09
CA ARG A 22 5.12 16.32 0.91
C ARG A 22 5.91 16.24 2.21
N ASN A 23 7.02 15.51 2.24
CA ASN A 23 7.96 15.56 3.36
C ASN A 23 8.98 16.67 3.10
N LEU A 24 9.14 17.59 4.06
CA LEU A 24 10.15 18.64 4.04
C LEU A 24 11.40 18.11 4.73
N ILE A 25 12.26 17.43 3.98
CA ILE A 25 13.63 17.13 4.40
C ILE A 25 14.51 18.15 3.65
N GLU A 26 15.39 18.82 4.39
CA GLU A 26 16.24 19.92 3.96
C GLU A 26 16.53 19.96 2.44
N ASN A 27 15.93 20.94 1.77
CA ASN A 27 16.09 21.27 0.34
C ASN A 27 15.59 20.28 -0.74
N LEU A 28 14.86 19.20 -0.43
CA LEU A 28 14.13 18.42 -1.45
C LEU A 28 12.65 18.24 -1.08
N THR A 29 11.76 18.74 -1.95
CA THR A 29 10.35 18.33 -1.92
C THR A 29 10.26 16.92 -2.48
N VAL A 30 10.26 15.91 -1.61
CA VAL A 30 10.05 14.52 -2.03
C VAL A 30 8.55 14.27 -2.10
N LEU A 31 8.07 13.95 -3.30
CA LEU A 31 6.72 13.42 -3.51
C LEU A 31 6.73 11.97 -3.03
N ARG A 32 5.82 11.66 -2.12
CA ARG A 32 5.57 10.31 -1.63
C ARG A 32 4.21 9.86 -2.13
N VAL A 33 4.16 8.67 -2.73
CA VAL A 33 2.93 8.02 -3.17
C VAL A 33 2.74 6.77 -2.33
N GLU A 34 1.63 6.72 -1.60
CA GLU A 34 1.25 5.57 -0.80
C GLU A 34 -0.20 5.18 -1.11
N ILE A 35 -0.43 3.86 -1.22
CA ILE A 35 -1.76 3.27 -1.35
C ILE A 35 -2.03 2.51 -0.06
N HIS A 36 -3.05 2.95 0.67
CA HIS A 36 -3.48 2.33 1.91
C HIS A 36 -4.71 1.48 1.66
N ILE A 37 -4.65 0.21 2.04
CA ILE A 37 -5.77 -0.72 1.97
C ILE A 37 -6.13 -1.08 3.40
N GLN A 38 -7.19 -0.46 3.93
CA GLN A 38 -7.69 -0.76 5.26
C GLN A 38 -8.63 -1.97 5.22
N PHE A 39 -8.33 -3.00 6.02
CA PHE A 39 -9.22 -4.15 6.14
C PHE A 39 -10.41 -3.84 7.04
N ARG A 40 -11.54 -4.51 6.82
CA ARG A 40 -12.69 -4.41 7.71
C ARG A 40 -12.37 -4.97 9.09
N HIS A 41 -13.04 -4.43 10.09
CA HIS A 41 -13.03 -5.01 11.43
C HIS A 41 -13.55 -6.45 11.42
N VAL A 42 -12.93 -7.31 12.22
CA VAL A 42 -13.35 -8.72 12.35
C VAL A 42 -14.69 -8.78 13.10
N PRO A 43 -15.76 -9.34 12.51
CA PRO A 43 -17.05 -9.43 13.19
C PRO A 43 -16.95 -10.38 14.38
N GLY A 44 -17.52 -9.99 15.53
CA GLY A 44 -17.52 -10.81 16.74
C GLY A 44 -16.15 -10.94 17.42
N ASN A 45 -15.34 -9.90 17.37
CA ASN A 45 -14.02 -9.87 18.00
C ASN A 45 -14.13 -10.12 19.52
N ILE A 46 -13.71 -11.30 19.98
CA ILE A 46 -13.76 -11.68 21.40
C ILE A 46 -12.61 -11.08 22.23
N TYR A 47 -11.72 -10.30 21.60
CA TYR A 47 -10.52 -9.75 22.22
C TYR A 47 -10.63 -8.26 22.56
N HIS A 48 -11.84 -7.66 22.55
CA HIS A 48 -12.05 -6.23 22.82
C HIS A 48 -11.39 -5.72 24.12
N GLU A 49 -11.33 -6.56 25.15
CA GLU A 49 -10.71 -6.23 26.46
C GLU A 49 -9.20 -6.51 26.51
N SER A 50 -8.67 -7.21 25.51
CA SER A 50 -7.27 -7.64 25.39
C SER A 50 -6.43 -6.72 24.48
N PHE A 51 -7.03 -5.71 23.85
CA PHE A 51 -6.31 -4.68 23.11
C PHE A 51 -5.68 -3.68 24.09
N GLY A 52 -4.37 -3.46 23.99
CA GLY A 52 -3.71 -2.39 24.74
C GLY A 52 -4.17 -1.02 24.22
N HIS A 53 -5.00 -0.32 24.99
CA HIS A 53 -5.34 1.13 24.93
C HIS A 53 -5.76 1.78 23.59
N ASN A 54 -5.70 1.11 22.43
CA ASN A 54 -6.03 1.71 21.13
C ASN A 54 -6.93 0.78 20.31
N ILE A 55 -8.24 0.91 20.54
CA ILE A 55 -9.30 0.18 19.82
C ILE A 55 -9.39 0.61 18.34
N ASP A 56 -8.97 1.84 18.01
CA ASP A 56 -8.98 2.37 16.63
C ASP A 56 -7.88 1.77 15.73
N LEU A 57 -6.93 1.00 16.29
CA LEU A 57 -5.90 0.24 15.56
C LEU A 57 -6.30 -1.22 15.26
N ALA A 58 -7.56 -1.60 15.50
CA ALA A 58 -8.00 -3.00 15.44
C ALA A 58 -8.11 -3.60 14.03
N THR A 59 -7.95 -2.80 12.97
CA THR A 59 -7.98 -3.28 11.58
C THR A 59 -6.58 -3.48 11.04
N ASN A 60 -6.35 -4.62 10.40
CA ASN A 60 -5.14 -4.81 9.61
C ASN A 60 -5.10 -3.75 8.49
N GLU A 61 -3.89 -3.43 8.03
CA GLU A 61 -3.66 -2.47 6.97
C GLU A 61 -2.55 -2.98 6.05
N LEU A 62 -2.78 -2.94 4.74
CA LEU A 62 -1.74 -3.17 3.73
C LEU A 62 -1.40 -1.83 3.10
N ILE A 63 -0.12 -1.46 3.19
CA ILE A 63 0.39 -0.22 2.62
C ILE A 63 1.28 -0.60 1.44
N LEU A 64 1.09 0.05 0.30
CA LEU A 64 2.00 -0.03 -0.84
C LEU A 64 2.67 1.33 -0.95
N ARG A 65 3.97 1.39 -0.67
CA ARG A 65 4.76 2.60 -0.84
C ARG A 65 5.52 2.51 -2.16
N ASP A 66 5.29 3.50 -3.00
CA ASP A 66 6.10 3.73 -4.18
C ASP A 66 7.37 4.53 -3.82
N VAL A 67 8.11 5.00 -4.81
CA VAL A 67 9.26 5.91 -4.66
C VAL A 67 8.88 7.12 -3.77
N LEU A 68 9.69 7.58 -2.81
CA LEU A 68 11.02 7.20 -2.29
C LEU A 68 10.89 6.18 -1.15
N ASP A 69 11.77 5.18 -1.08
CA ASP A 69 11.72 4.02 -0.15
C ASP A 69 10.59 3.01 -0.44
N GLU A 70 10.70 2.33 -1.59
CA GLU A 70 9.80 1.25 -2.00
C GLU A 70 9.71 0.15 -0.92
N ALA A 71 8.49 -0.03 -0.43
CA ALA A 71 8.20 -0.91 0.67
C ALA A 71 6.76 -1.41 0.64
N ILE A 72 6.56 -2.62 1.15
CA ILE A 72 5.23 -3.19 1.39
C ILE A 72 5.12 -3.51 2.89
N PRO A 73 4.74 -2.53 3.73
CA PRO A 73 4.39 -2.78 5.12
C PRO A 73 2.97 -3.31 5.27
N VAL A 74 2.82 -4.26 6.17
CA VAL A 74 1.53 -4.78 6.62
C VAL A 74 1.43 -4.58 8.12
N ARG A 75 0.43 -3.82 8.56
CA ARG A 75 0.09 -3.71 9.98
C ARG A 75 -0.88 -4.81 10.33
N VAL A 76 -0.51 -5.66 11.29
CA VAL A 76 -1.30 -6.82 11.70
C VAL A 76 -1.39 -6.88 13.22
N ASN A 77 -2.58 -7.13 13.72
CA ASN A 77 -2.79 -7.43 15.13
C ASN A 77 -2.36 -8.87 15.44
N ASN A 78 -1.37 -9.04 16.30
CA ASN A 78 -0.85 -10.35 16.71
C ASN A 78 -0.83 -10.49 18.24
N LYS A 79 -0.75 -11.75 18.70
CA LYS A 79 -0.59 -12.04 20.12
C LYS A 79 0.83 -11.66 20.56
N VAL A 80 0.93 -10.89 21.63
CA VAL A 80 2.21 -10.67 22.30
C VAL A 80 2.74 -12.01 22.84
N PRO A 81 3.98 -12.41 22.52
CA PRO A 81 4.58 -13.61 23.08
C PRO A 81 4.57 -13.58 24.62
N GLY A 82 4.02 -14.62 25.24
CA GLY A 82 3.86 -14.69 26.69
C GLY A 82 2.65 -15.51 27.12
N LEU A 83 2.42 -15.51 28.43
CA LEU A 83 1.33 -16.23 29.08
C LEU A 83 0.01 -15.44 29.11
N SER A 84 0.06 -14.12 28.87
CA SER A 84 -1.13 -13.27 28.78
C SER A 84 -1.83 -13.40 27.43
N LEU A 85 -3.14 -13.10 27.43
CA LEU A 85 -3.93 -12.93 26.22
C LEU A 85 -4.00 -11.44 25.90
N GLN A 86 -2.89 -10.89 25.40
CA GLN A 86 -2.77 -9.50 24.98
C GLN A 86 -2.42 -9.44 23.50
N LEU A 87 -3.08 -8.54 22.78
CA LEU A 87 -2.81 -8.26 21.37
C LEU A 87 -2.01 -6.97 21.23
N ASP A 88 -1.15 -6.92 20.21
CA ASP A 88 -0.39 -5.73 19.81
C ASP A 88 -0.43 -5.56 18.29
N ALA A 89 -0.29 -4.31 17.83
CA ALA A 89 -0.23 -3.97 16.43
C ALA A 89 1.22 -4.04 15.95
N SER A 90 1.58 -5.12 15.28
CA SER A 90 2.93 -5.32 14.73
C SER A 90 3.01 -4.91 13.26
N GLU A 91 4.18 -4.40 12.85
CA GLU A 91 4.49 -4.12 11.45
C GLU A 91 5.33 -5.25 10.84
N LEU A 92 4.83 -5.84 9.76
CA LEU A 92 5.58 -6.76 8.90
C LEU A 92 6.03 -5.98 7.66
N ASN A 93 7.33 -5.78 7.48
CA ASN A 93 7.84 -4.87 6.45
C ASN A 93 8.71 -5.60 5.43
N LEU A 94 8.33 -5.52 4.14
CA LEU A 94 9.18 -5.87 3.01
C LEU A 94 9.81 -4.60 2.43
N LEU A 95 11.07 -4.35 2.76
CA LEU A 95 11.86 -3.26 2.19
C LEU A 95 12.61 -3.77 0.95
N TYR A 96 12.34 -3.19 -0.22
CA TYR A 96 12.92 -3.67 -1.49
C TYR A 96 14.44 -3.56 -1.49
N LYS A 97 14.98 -2.40 -1.08
CA LYS A 97 16.42 -2.16 -0.96
C LYS A 97 17.16 -3.12 -0.02
N ALA A 98 16.46 -3.68 0.97
CA ALA A 98 17.06 -4.60 1.94
C ALA A 98 16.91 -6.07 1.49
N LYS A 99 15.85 -6.37 0.75
CA LYS A 99 15.55 -7.74 0.29
C LYS A 99 16.28 -8.09 -1.00
N TYR A 100 16.38 -7.14 -1.92
CA TYR A 100 16.91 -7.34 -3.25
C TYR A 100 18.13 -6.44 -3.46
N ASN A 101 19.23 -7.03 -3.91
CA ASN A 101 20.45 -6.31 -4.25
C ASN A 101 20.53 -6.09 -5.76
N VAL A 102 19.46 -5.55 -6.34
CA VAL A 102 19.36 -5.19 -7.76
C VAL A 102 18.99 -3.73 -7.87
N GLU A 103 19.52 -3.08 -8.91
CA GLU A 103 19.10 -1.75 -9.29
C GLU A 103 17.70 -1.84 -9.89
N VAL A 104 16.76 -1.08 -9.33
CA VAL A 104 15.42 -0.97 -9.88
C VAL A 104 15.51 -0.04 -11.09
N PRO A 105 15.18 -0.52 -12.31
CA PRO A 105 15.27 0.30 -13.51
C PRO A 105 14.28 1.47 -13.42
N ASP A 106 14.62 2.58 -14.09
CA ASP A 106 13.70 3.71 -14.12
C ASP A 106 12.41 3.36 -14.88
N SER A 107 11.31 4.00 -14.50
CA SER A 107 10.00 3.74 -15.10
C SER A 107 10.02 3.92 -16.62
N TYR A 108 10.79 4.89 -17.14
CA TYR A 108 10.89 5.10 -18.58
C TYR A 108 11.69 4.02 -19.29
N GLU A 109 12.71 3.46 -18.66
CA GLU A 109 13.49 2.34 -19.22
C GLU A 109 12.61 1.10 -19.37
N HIS A 110 11.80 0.80 -18.34
CA HIS A 110 10.85 -0.30 -18.39
C HIS A 110 9.80 -0.10 -19.50
N LEU A 111 9.23 1.11 -19.59
CA LEU A 111 8.24 1.41 -20.65
C LEU A 111 8.82 1.30 -22.05
N LEU A 112 10.07 1.73 -22.26
CA LEU A 112 10.75 1.58 -23.55
C LEU A 112 11.01 0.11 -23.88
N LEU A 113 11.42 -0.68 -22.88
CA LEU A 113 11.61 -2.11 -23.05
C LEU A 113 10.29 -2.81 -23.44
N ASP A 114 9.18 -2.43 -22.81
CA ASP A 114 7.86 -2.96 -23.14
C ASP A 114 7.47 -2.66 -24.59
N VAL A 115 7.73 -1.44 -25.08
CA VAL A 115 7.51 -1.08 -26.49
C VAL A 115 8.34 -1.94 -27.44
N VAL A 116 9.62 -2.17 -27.12
CA VAL A 116 10.49 -3.03 -27.93
C VAL A 116 10.01 -4.49 -27.94
N ASN A 117 9.49 -4.96 -26.81
CA ASN A 117 8.93 -6.31 -26.68
C ASN A 117 7.52 -6.43 -27.28
N GLY A 118 6.89 -5.32 -27.65
CA GLY A 118 5.50 -5.28 -28.12
C GLY A 118 4.47 -5.53 -27.01
N ASP A 119 4.85 -5.36 -25.74
CA ASP A 119 3.93 -5.42 -24.59
C ASP A 119 3.31 -4.05 -24.35
N ASN A 120 1.98 -4.01 -24.23
CA ASN A 120 1.22 -2.78 -24.04
C ASN A 120 0.43 -2.74 -22.72
N HIS A 121 0.68 -3.66 -21.78
CA HIS A 121 -0.11 -3.76 -20.55
C HIS A 121 0.02 -2.53 -19.62
N LEU A 122 1.16 -1.82 -19.65
CA LEU A 122 1.37 -0.60 -18.84
C LEU A 122 0.84 0.68 -19.52
N PHE A 123 0.32 0.59 -20.75
CA PHE A 123 -0.17 1.75 -21.49
C PHE A 123 -1.68 1.93 -21.33
N MET A 124 -2.11 3.18 -21.23
CA MET A 124 -3.54 3.48 -21.25
C MET A 124 -4.13 3.14 -22.62
N ARG A 125 -5.16 2.30 -22.63
CA ARG A 125 -5.95 2.02 -23.83
C ARG A 125 -6.93 3.16 -24.11
N SER A 126 -7.26 3.37 -25.38
CA SER A 126 -8.16 4.44 -25.84
C SER A 126 -9.59 4.31 -25.33
N ASP A 127 -10.07 3.08 -25.07
CA ASP A 127 -11.39 2.81 -24.49
C ASP A 127 -11.47 3.19 -23.01
N LEU A 128 -10.36 3.08 -22.26
CA LEU A 128 -10.29 3.54 -20.88
C LEU A 128 -10.38 5.07 -20.78
N LEU A 129 -9.82 5.80 -21.75
CA LEU A 129 -9.88 7.26 -21.76
C LEU A 129 -11.32 7.80 -21.91
N HIS A 130 -12.18 7.08 -22.63
CA HIS A 130 -13.57 7.50 -22.84
C HIS A 130 -14.43 7.44 -21.57
N GLY A 131 -14.03 6.66 -20.56
CA GLY A 131 -14.72 6.58 -19.28
C GLY A 131 -14.16 7.50 -18.19
N ILE A 132 -13.13 8.29 -18.50
CA ILE A 132 -12.42 9.17 -17.56
C ILE A 132 -12.88 10.64 -17.69
N PHE A 133 -13.55 11.01 -18.78
CA PHE A 133 -14.18 12.32 -19.02
C PHE A 133 -15.70 12.23 -18.95
#